data_AF-A0A535AJY0-F1
#
_entry.id   AF-A0A535AJY0-F1
#
_cell.length_a   1.000
_cell.length_b   1.000
_cell.length_c   1.000
_cell.angle_alpha   90.00
_cell.angle_beta   90.00
_cell.angle_gamma   90.00
#
_symmetry.space_group_name_H-M   'P 1'
#
loop_
_entity.id
_entity.type
_entity.pdbx_description
1 polymer ?
#
loop_
_entity_poly.entity_id
_entity_poly.type
_entity_poly.pdbx_seq_one_letter_code
_entity_poly.pdbx_strand_id
1 'polypeptide(L)' 'MAFYLDPTSGVPTYRQLINQVRHAVRYGMLRAGDRLPTAREVVAELAINPNTVLKAYRELEHEG' A
#
# COMPACT_ATOMS: atom_id res chain seq x y z
N MET A 1 6.99 3.08 6.82
CA MET A 1 5.57 3.43 6.68
C MET A 1 4.74 2.25 7.17
N ALA A 2 3.65 2.48 7.90
CA ALA A 2 2.66 1.47 8.28
C ALA A 2 1.38 1.64 7.45
N PHE A 3 0.61 0.57 7.25
CA PHE A 3 -0.64 0.61 6.50
C PHE A 3 -1.84 0.45 7.43
N TYR A 4 -2.96 1.06 7.06
CA TYR A 4 -4.24 0.93 7.77
C TYR A 4 -5.35 0.62 6.79
N LEU A 5 -6.29 -0.23 7.17
CA LEU A 5 -7.42 -0.59 6.33
C LEU A 5 -8.72 -0.14 6.98
N ASP A 6 -9.60 0.44 6.17
CA ASP A 6 -10.97 0.71 6.54
C ASP A 6 -11.89 -0.29 5.82
N PRO A 7 -12.41 -1.31 6.53
CA PRO A 7 -13.31 -2.30 5.94
C PRO A 7 -14.68 -1.71 5.58
N THR A 8 -15.04 -0.55 6.12
CA THR A 8 -16.33 0.13 5.87
C THR A 8 -16.29 1.14 4.74
N SER A 9 -15.10 1.49 4.24
CA SER A 9 -14.91 2.52 3.21
C SER A 9 -15.58 2.22 1.86
N GLY A 10 -15.95 0.96 1.59
CA GLY A 10 -16.37 0.49 0.27
C GLY A 10 -15.26 0.49 -0.79
N VAL A 11 -14.04 0.92 -0.44
CA VAL A 11 -12.89 0.94 -1.34
C VAL A 11 -12.18 -0.43 -1.29
N PRO A 12 -11.87 -1.06 -2.43
CA PRO A 12 -11.10 -2.31 -2.43
C PRO A 12 -9.76 -2.18 -1.71
N THR A 13 -9.40 -3.16 -0.89
CA THR A 13 -8.18 -3.16 -0.06
C THR A 13 -6.91 -2.77 -0.82
N TYR A 14 -6.68 -3.31 -2.02
CA TYR A 14 -5.49 -2.97 -2.82
C TYR A 14 -5.47 -1.47 -3.21
N ARG A 15 -6.63 -0.87 -3.48
CA ARG A 15 -6.74 0.58 -3.76
C ARG A 15 -6.49 1.41 -2.50
N GLN A 16 -6.93 0.95 -1.33
CA GLN A 16 -6.61 1.63 -0.07
C GLN A 16 -5.10 1.68 0.20
N LEU A 17 -4.37 0.60 -0.11
CA LEU A 17 -2.91 0.56 -0.01
C LEU A 17 -2.25 1.57 -0.98
N ILE A 18 -2.66 1.56 -2.25
CA ILE A 18 -2.17 2.49 -3.28
C ILE A 18 -2.41 3.94 -2.85
N ASN A 19 -3.62 4.26 -2.38
CA ASN A 19 -3.97 5.61 -1.96
C ASN A 19 -3.11 6.09 -0.79
N GLN A 20 -2.82 5.22 0.19
CA GLN A 20 -1.93 5.57 1.30
C GLN A 20 -0.50 5.87 0.83
N VAL A 21 0.06 5.08 -0.10
CA VAL A 21 1.39 5.36 -0.67
C VAL A 21 1.38 6.70 -1.40
N ARG A 22 0.39 6.94 -2.26
CA ARG A 22 0.25 8.21 -2.98
C ARG A 22 0.12 9.41 -2.04
N HIS A 23 -0.64 9.27 -0.96
CA HIS A 23 -0.74 10.31 0.07
C HIS A 23 0.60 10.54 0.77
N ALA A 24 1.29 9.47 1.17
CA ALA A 24 2.59 9.58 1.81
C ALA A 24 3.62 10.29 0.91
N VAL A 25 3.63 10.01 -0.40
CA VAL A 25 4.47 10.75 -1.35
C VAL A 25 4.04 12.21 -1.48
N ARG A 26 2.74 12.47 -1.64
CA ARG A 26 2.19 13.84 -1.78
C ARG A 26 2.50 14.72 -0.56
N TYR A 27 2.50 14.13 0.63
CA TYR A 27 2.83 14.83 1.88
C TYR A 27 4.33 14.81 2.22
N GLY A 28 5.18 14.26 1.35
CA GLY A 28 6.63 14.21 1.54
C GLY A 28 7.11 13.24 2.63
N MET A 29 6.23 12.35 3.10
CA MET A 29 6.54 11.28 4.05
C MET A 29 7.28 10.10 3.38
N LEU A 30 7.09 9.95 2.06
CA LEU A 30 7.88 9.07 1.20
C LEU A 30 8.47 9.89 0.06
N ARG A 31 9.71 9.58 -0.31
CA ARG A 31 10.43 10.15 -1.45
C ARG A 31 10.77 9.06 -2.46
N ALA A 32 11.06 9.47 -3.69
CA ALA A 32 11.56 8.55 -4.70
C ALA A 32 12.84 7.86 -4.20
N GLY A 33 12.88 6.53 -4.29
CA GLY A 33 13.96 5.70 -3.76
C GLY A 33 13.73 5.18 -2.34
N ASP A 34 12.76 5.71 -1.59
CA ASP A 34 12.39 5.14 -0.30
C ASP A 34 11.75 3.77 -0.49
N ARG A 35 12.09 2.84 0.42
CA ARG A 35 11.60 1.47 0.36
C ARG A 35 10.23 1.37 1.04
N LEU A 36 9.24 0.84 0.31
CA LEU A 36 7.99 0.38 0.90
C LEU A 36 8.22 -0.88 1.76
N PRO A 37 7.36 -1.16 2.76
CA PRO A 37 7.34 -2.47 3.42
C PRO A 37 7.27 -3.59 2.39
N THR A 38 7.84 -4.74 2.70
CA THR A 38 7.71 -5.93 1.86
C THR A 38 6.29 -6.47 1.93
N ALA A 39 5.86 -7.19 0.89
CA ALA A 39 4.53 -7.80 0.91
C ALA A 39 4.33 -8.74 2.12
N ARG A 40 5.40 -9.41 2.56
CA ARG A 40 5.37 -10.28 3.75
C ARG A 40 5.14 -9.50 5.04
N GLU A 41 5.78 -8.34 5.19
CA GLU A 41 5.57 -7.46 6.36
C GLU A 41 4.13 -6.94 6.41
N VAL A 42 3.60 -6.46 5.27
CA VAL A 42 2.21 -5.97 5.21
C VAL A 42 1.19 -7.06 5.52
N VAL A 43 1.41 -8.28 5.01
CA VAL A 43 0.53 -9.42 5.32
C VAL A 43 0.59 -9.78 6.80
N ALA A 44 1.77 -9.75 7.42
CA ALA A 44 1.93 -10.02 8.84
C ALA A 44 1.25 -8.96 9.72
N GLU A 45 1.28 -7.69 9.30
CA GLU A 45 0.67 -6.58 10.04
C GLU A 45 -0.85 -6.52 9.88
N LEU A 46 -1.36 -6.69 8.65
CA LEU A 46 -2.77 -6.48 8.32
C LEU A 46 -3.60 -7.77 8.20
N ALA A 47 -2.97 -8.95 8.24
CA ALA A 47 -3.61 -10.25 8.08
C ALA A 47 -4.48 -10.35 6.80
N ILE A 48 -4.01 -9.76 5.69
CA ILE A 48 -4.70 -9.77 4.39
C ILE A 48 -4.08 -10.74 3.39
N ASN A 49 -4.82 -11.01 2.31
CA ASN A 49 -4.34 -11.86 1.22
C ASN A 49 -3.06 -11.29 0.58
N PRO A 50 -1.96 -12.06 0.50
CA PRO A 50 -0.71 -11.62 -0.13
C PRO A 50 -0.87 -11.13 -1.57
N ASN A 51 -1.79 -11.72 -2.35
CA ASN A 51 -2.05 -11.30 -3.72
C ASN A 51 -2.64 -9.88 -3.80
N THR A 52 -3.37 -9.44 -2.76
CA THR A 52 -3.91 -8.08 -2.66
C THR A 52 -2.80 -7.05 -2.50
N VAL A 53 -1.77 -7.36 -1.69
CA VAL A 53 -0.59 -6.50 -1.53
C VAL A 53 0.25 -6.48 -2.80
N LEU A 54 0.52 -7.65 -3.39
CA LEU A 54 1.27 -7.75 -4.64
C LEU A 54 0.57 -7.01 -5.78
N LYS A 55 -0.77 -7.07 -5.86
CA LYS A 55 -1.54 -6.28 -6.82
C LYS A 55 -1.34 -4.78 -6.61
N ALA A 56 -1.38 -4.30 -5.36
CA ALA A 56 -1.15 -2.89 -5.06
C ALA A 56 0.25 -2.43 -5.50
N TYR A 57 1.28 -3.23 -5.22
CA TYR A 57 2.66 -2.90 -5.57
C TYR A 57 2.90 -2.91 -7.07
N ARG A 58 2.36 -3.89 -7.81
CA ARG A 58 2.44 -3.90 -9.28
C ARG A 58 1.77 -2.69 -9.92
N GLU A 59 0.63 -2.25 -9.39
CA GLU A 59 -0.04 -1.03 -9.89
C GLU A 59 0.79 0.22 -9.63
N LEU A 60 1.42 0.34 -8.44
CA LEU A 60 2.32 1.44 -8.14
C LEU A 60 3.58 1.43 -9.02
N GLU A 61 4.15 0.26 -9.29
CA GLU A 61 5.29 0.08 -10.20
C GLU A 61 4.92 0.45 -11.65
N HIS A 62 3.68 0.19 -12.07
CA HIS A 62 3.24 0.50 -13.43
C HIS A 62 2.91 1.98 -13.65
N GLU A 63 2.64 2.73 -12.58
CA GLU A 63 2.34 4.16 -12.60
C GLU A 63 3.58 5.06 -12.43
N GLY A 64 4.73 4.49 -12.02
CA GLY A 64 6.00 5.19 -11.84
C GLY A 64 6.90 5.11 -13.05
#